data_AF-A0A929NZH2-F1
#
_entry.id   AF-A0A929NZH2-F1
#
_cell.length_a   1.000
_cell.length_b   1.000
_cell.length_c   1.000
_cell.angle_alpha   90.00
_cell.angle_beta   90.00
_cell.angle_gamma   90.00
#
_symmetry.space_group_name_H-M   'P 1'
#
loop_
_entity.id
_entity.type
_entity.pdbx_description
1 polymer ?
#
loop_
_entity_poly.entity_id
_entity_poly.type
_entity_poly.pdbx_seq_one_letter_code
_entity_poly.pdbx_strand_id
1 'polypeptide(L)'
;MNVITSKVSKNYLVILFVFAFFFLLILSVLMIPTNSEAMPVFARKYNMSCTACHAAFPRLNEFGEQFASDNYRLPNWKDSTVETGDEMLALPDSVPLALRT
;
A
#
# COMPACT_ATOMS: atom_id res chain seq x y z
N MET A 1 -54.40 -25.22 -11.58
CA MET A 1 -53.38 -24.44 -12.32
C MET A 1 -52.50 -23.51 -11.45
N ASN A 2 -52.74 -23.35 -10.14
CA ASN A 2 -52.05 -22.32 -9.31
C ASN A 2 -50.86 -22.83 -8.46
N VAL A 3 -50.68 -24.15 -8.37
CA VAL A 3 -49.63 -24.76 -7.52
C VAL A 3 -48.27 -24.78 -8.24
N ILE A 4 -48.27 -24.94 -9.56
CA ILE A 4 -47.03 -24.99 -10.37
C ILE A 4 -46.44 -23.58 -10.52
N THR A 5 -47.28 -22.56 -10.76
CA THR A 5 -46.85 -21.16 -10.92
C THR A 5 -46.27 -20.55 -9.64
N SER A 6 -46.84 -20.88 -8.47
CA SER A 6 -46.31 -20.43 -7.17
C SER A 6 -45.01 -21.12 -6.74
N LYS A 7 -44.76 -22.34 -7.23
CA LYS A 7 -43.48 -23.05 -7.00
C LYS A 7 -42.37 -22.50 -7.89
N VAL A 8 -42.70 -22.18 -9.14
CA VAL A 8 -41.78 -21.54 -10.10
C VAL A 8 -41.37 -20.14 -9.61
N SER A 9 -42.32 -19.31 -9.13
CA SER A 9 -41.99 -17.98 -8.59
C SER A 9 -41.14 -18.03 -7.30
N LYS A 10 -41.40 -19.01 -6.41
CA LYS A 10 -40.55 -19.26 -5.23
C LYS A 10 -39.14 -19.69 -5.61
N ASN A 11 -38.98 -20.52 -6.64
CA ASN A 11 -37.64 -20.94 -7.11
C ASN A 11 -36.86 -19.76 -7.68
N TYR A 12 -37.50 -18.87 -8.46
CA TYR A 12 -36.85 -17.64 -8.95
C TYR A 12 -36.45 -16.69 -7.81
N LEU A 13 -37.31 -16.55 -6.80
CA LEU A 13 -37.02 -15.76 -5.60
C LEU A 13 -35.79 -16.31 -4.85
N VAL A 14 -35.74 -17.63 -4.65
CA VAL A 14 -34.59 -18.30 -4.01
C VAL A 14 -33.32 -18.12 -4.83
N ILE A 15 -33.38 -18.27 -6.15
CA ILE A 15 -32.23 -18.06 -7.04
C ILE A 15 -31.71 -16.62 -6.94
N LEU A 16 -32.60 -15.61 -6.94
CA LEU A 16 -32.24 -14.20 -6.76
C LEU A 16 -31.56 -13.93 -5.41
N PHE A 17 -32.08 -14.49 -4.32
CA PHE A 17 -31.45 -14.35 -3.01
C PHE A 17 -30.08 -15.02 -2.94
N VAL A 18 -29.91 -16.18 -3.58
CA VAL A 18 -28.62 -16.87 -3.67
C VAL A 18 -27.62 -16.01 -4.44
N PHE A 19 -27.99 -15.47 -5.60
CA PHE A 19 -27.13 -14.57 -6.37
C PHE A 19 -26.78 -13.29 -5.61
N ALA A 20 -27.76 -12.67 -4.95
CA ALA A 20 -27.54 -11.47 -4.14
C ALA A 20 -26.58 -11.76 -2.97
N PHE A 21 -26.73 -12.92 -2.31
CA PHE A 21 -25.83 -13.36 -1.25
C PHE A 21 -24.39 -13.56 -1.76
N PHE A 22 -24.21 -14.27 -2.87
CA PHE A 22 -22.88 -14.48 -3.46
C PHE A 22 -22.27 -13.16 -3.96
N PHE A 23 -23.06 -12.26 -4.53
CA PHE A 23 -22.60 -10.94 -4.95
C PHE A 23 -22.11 -10.11 -3.76
N LEU A 24 -22.87 -10.08 -2.67
CA LEU A 24 -22.48 -9.40 -1.42
C LEU A 24 -21.24 -10.03 -0.79
N LEU A 25 -21.12 -11.36 -0.82
CA LEU A 25 -19.95 -12.08 -0.33
C LEU A 25 -18.69 -11.76 -1.15
N ILE A 26 -18.81 -11.70 -2.48
CA ILE A 26 -17.68 -11.32 -3.34
C ILE A 26 -17.28 -9.86 -3.05
N LEU A 27 -18.26 -8.96 -2.93
CA LEU A 27 -17.99 -7.56 -2.66
C LEU A 27 -17.30 -7.34 -1.30
N SER A 28 -17.66 -8.13 -0.27
CA SER A 28 -17.01 -8.04 1.04
C SER A 28 -15.55 -8.51 1.00
N VAL A 29 -15.25 -9.57 0.24
CA VAL A 29 -13.87 -10.06 0.06
C VAL A 29 -13.00 -9.03 -0.69
N LEU A 30 -13.57 -8.34 -1.69
CA LEU A 30 -12.85 -7.31 -2.45
C LEU A 30 -12.49 -6.06 -1.62
N MET A 31 -13.16 -5.84 -0.50
CA MET A 31 -12.90 -4.70 0.39
C MET A 31 -11.87 -5.01 1.49
N ILE A 32 -11.27 -6.20 1.49
CA ILE A 32 -10.20 -6.54 2.44
C ILE A 32 -8.96 -5.71 2.05
N PRO A 33 -8.48 -4.80 2.92
CA PRO A 33 -7.30 -4.01 2.62
C PRO A 33 -6.09 -4.94 2.50
N THR A 34 -5.36 -4.81 1.39
CA THR A 34 -4.10 -5.53 1.19
C THR A 34 -2.95 -4.78 1.84
N ASN A 35 -1.91 -5.51 2.23
CA ASN A 35 -0.67 -4.90 2.67
C ASN A 35 -0.04 -4.09 1.53
N SER A 36 0.13 -2.78 1.73
CA SER A 36 0.96 -1.93 0.86
C SER A 36 2.44 -2.32 0.96
N GLU A 37 3.07 -2.71 -0.15
CA GLU A 37 4.51 -3.03 -0.24
C GLU A 37 5.40 -1.75 -0.27
N ALA A 38 4.97 -0.67 0.37
CA ALA A 38 5.77 0.55 0.45
C ALA A 38 6.91 0.37 1.46
N MET A 39 8.15 0.71 1.07
CA MET A 39 9.32 0.71 1.95
C MET A 39 9.23 1.88 2.95
N PRO A 40 8.88 1.66 4.23
CA PRO A 40 8.60 2.75 5.16
C PRO A 40 9.88 3.42 5.69
N VAL A 41 11.04 2.81 5.44
CA VAL A 41 12.36 3.26 5.92
C VAL A 41 12.64 4.69 5.45
N PHE A 42 12.28 5.05 4.21
CA PHE A 42 12.58 6.37 3.66
C PHE A 42 11.78 7.49 4.33
N ALA A 43 10.46 7.30 4.50
CA ALA A 43 9.61 8.27 5.17
C ALA A 43 10.05 8.50 6.62
N ARG A 44 10.48 7.44 7.32
CA ARG A 44 11.02 7.54 8.67
C ARG A 44 12.38 8.23 8.73
N LYS A 45 13.31 7.87 7.84
CA LYS A 45 14.67 8.42 7.81
C LYS A 45 14.67 9.95 7.62
N TYR A 46 13.82 10.43 6.71
CA TYR A 46 13.79 11.86 6.37
C TYR A 46 12.67 12.64 7.08
N ASN A 47 11.80 11.95 7.83
CA ASN A 47 10.62 12.53 8.48
C ASN A 47 9.78 13.39 7.51
N MET A 48 9.53 12.86 6.31
CA MET A 48 8.78 13.55 5.25
C MET A 48 7.43 12.87 4.98
N SER A 49 6.43 13.67 4.60
CA SER A 49 5.11 13.15 4.21
C SER A 49 5.18 12.41 2.87
N CYS A 50 4.29 11.44 2.66
CA CYS A 50 4.18 10.72 1.39
C CYS A 50 3.87 11.67 0.21
N THR A 51 3.14 12.75 0.46
CA THR A 51 2.78 13.77 -0.54
C THR A 51 3.98 14.59 -1.01
N ALA A 52 5.10 14.58 -0.27
CA ALA A 52 6.32 15.22 -0.73
C ALA A 52 6.89 14.53 -1.97
N CYS A 53 6.81 13.19 -2.05
CA CYS A 53 7.34 12.41 -3.18
C CYS A 53 6.26 11.96 -4.18
N HIS A 54 5.00 11.84 -3.76
CA HIS A 54 3.94 11.26 -4.59
C HIS A 54 2.92 12.31 -5.04
N ALA A 55 2.67 12.36 -6.35
CA ALA A 55 1.55 13.10 -6.92
C ALA A 55 0.22 12.33 -6.81
N ALA A 56 0.28 11.01 -6.93
CA ALA A 56 -0.84 10.11 -6.68
C ALA A 56 -0.24 8.74 -6.39
N PHE A 57 -0.23 8.29 -5.13
CA PHE A 57 0.44 7.04 -4.76
C PHE A 57 -0.02 5.87 -5.66
N PRO A 58 0.90 5.06 -6.24
CA PRO A 58 2.37 5.06 -6.06
C PRO A 58 3.16 5.94 -7.05
N ARG A 59 2.50 6.67 -7.95
CA ARG A 59 3.13 7.57 -8.94
C ARG A 59 3.89 8.71 -8.25
N LEU A 60 5.16 8.88 -8.64
CA LEU A 60 6.01 9.96 -8.15
C LEU A 60 5.64 11.30 -8.78
N ASN A 61 5.94 12.38 -8.06
CA ASN A 61 6.04 13.72 -8.62
C ASN A 61 7.49 13.98 -9.08
N GLU A 62 7.77 15.15 -9.64
CA GLU A 62 9.12 15.50 -10.12
C GLU A 62 10.21 15.36 -9.04
N PHE A 63 9.92 15.81 -7.82
CA PHE A 63 10.82 15.64 -6.68
C PHE A 63 11.07 14.16 -6.35
N GLY A 64 10.02 13.35 -6.35
CA GLY A 64 10.12 11.91 -6.09
C GLY A 64 10.98 11.18 -7.13
N GLU A 65 10.86 11.55 -8.41
CA GLU A 65 11.70 11.00 -9.48
C GLU A 65 13.16 11.39 -9.31
N GLN A 66 13.44 12.65 -8.96
CA GLN A 66 14.80 13.11 -8.65
C GLN A 66 15.37 12.40 -7.42
N PHE A 67 14.58 12.26 -6.36
CA PHE A 67 15.00 11.55 -5.16
C PHE A 67 15.35 10.09 -5.44
N ALA A 68 14.57 9.42 -6.31
CA ALA A 68 14.86 8.06 -6.75
C ALA A 68 16.14 7.98 -7.60
N SER A 69 16.37 8.94 -8.51
CA SER A 69 17.59 8.98 -9.33
C SER A 69 18.85 9.26 -8.51
N ASP A 70 18.72 10.01 -7.40
CA ASP A 70 19.79 10.27 -6.44
C ASP A 70 20.03 9.11 -5.46
N ASN A 71 19.54 7.90 -5.77
CA ASN A 71 19.64 6.69 -4.93
C ASN A 71 18.98 6.85 -3.56
N TYR A 72 17.86 7.57 -3.50
CA TYR A 72 17.11 7.85 -2.27
C TYR A 72 17.92 8.62 -1.22
N ARG A 73 18.77 9.55 -1.67
CA ARG A 73 19.61 10.40 -0.83
C ARG A 73 19.28 11.87 -1.04
N LEU A 74 18.97 12.56 0.06
CA LEU A 74 18.90 14.02 0.06
C LEU A 74 20.30 14.65 0.22
N PRO A 75 20.46 15.95 -0.08
CA PRO A 75 21.62 16.71 0.38
C PRO A 75 21.84 16.47 1.88
N ASN A 76 23.11 16.35 2.28
CA ASN A 76 23.51 16.08 3.66
C ASN A 76 23.07 14.71 4.22
N TRP A 77 22.79 13.71 3.38
CA TRP A 77 22.48 12.35 3.87
C TRP A 77 23.56 11.75 4.77
N LYS A 78 24.82 12.23 4.67
CA LYS A 78 25.94 11.83 5.53
C LYS A 78 25.78 12.29 6.99
N ASP A 79 24.93 13.27 7.27
CA ASP A 79 24.65 13.72 8.65
C ASP A 79 23.93 12.62 9.46
N SER A 80 23.28 11.67 8.77
CA SER A 80 22.65 10.47 9.35
C SER A 80 23.57 9.25 9.40
N THR A 81 24.88 9.46 9.47
CA THR A 81 25.89 8.40 9.50
C THR A 81 26.76 8.49 10.74
N VAL A 82 27.28 7.34 11.20
CA VAL A 82 28.19 7.28 12.35
C VAL A 82 29.62 7.58 11.91
N GLU A 83 30.35 8.34 12.73
CA GLU A 83 31.78 8.57 12.55
C GLU A 83 32.55 7.29 12.86
N THR A 84 33.04 6.61 11.83
CA THR A 84 33.78 5.34 11.96
C THR A 84 35.31 5.53 11.95
N GLY A 85 35.78 6.73 11.64
CA GLY A 85 37.21 7.04 11.41
C GLY A 85 37.72 6.69 10.00
N ASP A 86 36.88 6.07 9.15
CA ASP A 86 37.16 5.82 7.74
C ASP A 86 36.32 6.78 6.87
N GLU A 87 36.99 7.69 6.16
CA GLU A 87 36.34 8.71 5.31
C GLU A 87 35.54 8.10 4.14
N MET A 88 35.88 6.87 3.75
CA MET A 88 35.21 6.16 2.66
C MET A 88 33.98 5.37 3.14
N LEU A 89 33.79 5.22 4.46
CA LEU A 89 32.71 4.43 5.05
C LEU A 89 31.61 5.31 5.64
N ALA A 90 30.45 5.30 4.98
CA ALA A 90 29.25 6.01 5.44
C ALA A 90 28.20 5.01 5.96
N LEU A 91 28.32 4.64 7.23
CA LEU A 91 27.41 3.70 7.89
C LEU A 91 26.22 4.45 8.52
N PRO A 92 24.96 4.09 8.23
CA PRO A 92 23.80 4.70 8.88
C PRO A 92 23.86 4.64 10.41
N ASP A 93 23.37 5.69 11.06
CA ASP A 93 23.25 5.80 12.52
C ASP A 93 22.25 4.82 13.16
N SER A 94 21.39 4.23 12.33
CA SER A 94 20.31 3.35 12.72
C SER A 94 20.19 2.20 11.72
N VAL A 95 19.82 1.03 12.23
CA VAL A 95 19.59 -0.14 11.37
C VAL A 95 18.34 0.14 10.52
N PRO A 96 18.43 0.09 9.17
CA PRO A 96 17.31 0.38 8.29
C PRO A 96 16.33 -0.79 8.26
N LEU A 97 15.67 -1.05 9.39
CA LEU A 97 14.66 -2.09 9.51
C LEU A 97 13.41 -1.66 8.77
N ALA A 98 13.08 -2.37 7.70
CA ALA A 98 11.81 -2.26 6.98
C ALA A 98 10.67 -2.99 7.70
N LEU A 99 10.74 -3.09 9.04
CA LEU A 99 9.65 -3.64 9.82
C LEU A 99 8.45 -2.68 9.70
N ARG A 100 7.35 -3.25 9.24
CA ARG A 100 6.03 -2.65 9.25
C ARG A 100 5.33 -3.20 10.48
N THR A 101 5.35 -2.43 11.56
CA THR A 101 4.50 -2.66 12.74
C THR A 101 3.10 -2.13 12.46
#